data_AF-A0A368B541-F1
#
_entry.id   AF-A0A368B541-F1
#
_cell.length_a   1.000
_cell.length_b   1.000
_cell.length_c   1.000
_cell.angle_alpha   90.00
_cell.angle_beta   90.00
_cell.angle_gamma   90.00
#
_symmetry.space_group_name_H-M   'P 1'
#
loop_
_entity.id
_entity.type
_entity.pdbx_description
1 polymer ?
#
loop_
_entity_poly.entity_id
_entity_poly.type
_entity_poly.pdbx_seq_one_letter_code
_entity_poly.pdbx_strand_id
1 'polypeptide(L)'
;MKLIRNYFSLLITFFCLLCSNLFADSRSRILVYSWASEDFVRIQDDNGELVPEICAFLEGHYHADAMEEAEDAVSFETVIEILAPEMMKHNFILNQPAEIVDYILLVNWGFTEEANDDAFEFLEDEITIVEGDDGSFEEVSSFSSNSFSNTGAENAKLIGATKMSQLYPYSLKRQLLLEAAEEKRLFVNVTAFEKEHLMNKLESEALKPSWITFFSIPFYGIAQAEALRAISEMGSRFMGDDWNNPSFIDYNDKQYSTTPEALEYLGVEED
;
A
#
# COMPACT_ATOMS: atom_id res chain seq x y z
N MET A 1 53.52 18.58 10.28
CA MET A 1 52.14 18.80 10.76
C MET A 1 51.19 19.38 9.67
N LYS A 2 51.36 19.03 8.38
CA LYS A 2 50.47 19.45 7.28
C LYS A 2 49.77 18.30 6.54
N LEU A 3 50.27 17.07 6.65
CA LEU A 3 49.68 15.90 5.96
C LEU A 3 48.40 15.38 6.64
N ILE A 4 48.29 15.43 7.96
CA ILE A 4 47.14 14.87 8.70
C ILE A 4 45.84 15.68 8.46
N ARG A 5 45.96 16.97 8.13
CA ARG A 5 44.79 17.85 7.91
C ARG A 5 44.04 17.57 6.60
N ASN A 6 44.74 17.02 5.59
CA ASN A 6 44.13 16.71 4.29
C ASN A 6 43.34 15.40 4.32
N TYR A 7 43.79 14.39 5.09
CA TYR A 7 43.07 13.12 5.21
C TYR A 7 41.78 13.26 6.01
N PHE A 8 41.75 14.10 7.05
CA PHE A 8 40.55 14.35 7.84
C PHE A 8 39.46 15.05 6.99
N SER A 9 39.86 15.99 6.13
CA SER A 9 38.92 16.65 5.22
C SER A 9 38.37 15.70 4.15
N LEU A 10 39.18 14.76 3.64
CA LEU A 10 38.76 13.76 2.65
C LEU A 10 37.85 12.67 3.25
N LEU A 11 38.07 12.31 4.52
CA LEU A 11 37.22 11.35 5.23
C LEU A 11 35.83 11.92 5.51
N ILE A 12 35.73 13.22 5.84
CA ILE A 12 34.45 13.90 6.07
C ILE A 12 33.65 14.04 4.77
N THR A 13 34.27 14.37 3.63
CA THR A 13 33.53 14.42 2.35
C THR A 13 33.07 13.04 1.91
N PHE A 14 33.86 11.98 2.14
CA PHE A 14 33.45 10.62 1.85
C PHE A 14 32.30 10.15 2.76
N PHE A 15 32.34 10.50 4.05
CA PHE A 15 31.26 10.22 4.99
C PHE A 15 29.98 11.01 4.67
N CYS A 16 30.08 12.28 4.28
CA CYS A 16 28.91 13.07 3.85
C CYS A 16 28.27 12.54 2.55
N LEU A 17 29.06 12.01 1.61
CA LEU A 17 28.56 11.37 0.39
C LEU A 17 27.93 9.99 0.65
N LEU A 18 28.35 9.30 1.71
CA LEU A 18 27.71 8.06 2.18
C LEU A 18 26.42 8.33 2.97
N CYS A 19 26.35 9.42 3.74
CA CYS A 19 25.17 9.79 4.51
C CYS A 19 24.03 10.40 3.68
N SER A 20 24.32 10.97 2.50
CA SER A 20 23.28 11.53 1.63
C SER A 20 22.35 10.50 0.99
N ASN A 21 22.70 9.21 1.02
CA ASN A 21 21.85 8.12 0.51
C ASN A 21 20.98 7.46 1.60
N LEU A 22 21.02 7.93 2.85
CA LEU A 22 20.32 7.30 3.98
C LEU A 22 19.01 7.99 4.38
N PHE A 23 18.64 9.10 3.72
CA PHE A 23 17.33 9.70 3.89
C PHE A 23 16.43 9.27 2.74
N ALA A 24 15.65 8.22 2.97
CA ALA A 24 14.54 7.85 2.10
C ALA A 24 13.51 9.00 2.08
N ASP A 25 13.38 9.67 0.94
CA ASP A 25 12.43 10.76 0.72
C ASP A 25 11.01 10.19 0.93
N SER A 26 10.19 10.82 1.79
CA SER A 26 8.81 10.35 2.02
C SER A 26 7.99 10.41 0.75
N ARG A 27 8.33 11.32 -0.18
CA ARG A 27 7.67 11.50 -1.47
C ARG A 27 7.87 10.33 -2.43
N SER A 28 8.87 9.48 -2.19
CA SER A 28 9.14 8.30 -3.00
C SER A 28 8.69 6.98 -2.38
N ARG A 29 7.93 7.02 -1.28
CA ARG A 29 7.49 5.80 -0.58
C ARG A 29 6.21 5.23 -1.19
N ILE A 30 6.37 4.15 -1.94
CA ILE A 30 5.26 3.31 -2.37
C ILE A 30 4.76 2.53 -1.15
N LEU A 31 3.47 2.66 -0.85
CA LEU A 31 2.76 1.79 0.08
C LEU A 31 2.28 0.57 -0.69
N VAL A 32 2.62 -0.61 -0.18
CA VAL A 32 2.23 -1.92 -0.70
C VAL A 32 1.49 -2.69 0.36
N TYR A 33 0.37 -3.29 0.01
CA TYR A 33 -0.29 -4.32 0.81
C TYR A 33 -0.80 -5.42 -0.10
N SER A 34 -0.42 -6.68 0.18
CA SER A 34 -0.94 -7.84 -0.54
C SER A 34 -1.58 -8.81 0.43
N TRP A 35 -2.67 -9.42 0.02
CA TRP A 35 -3.34 -10.46 0.77
C TRP A 35 -3.73 -11.57 -0.19
N ALA A 36 -3.51 -12.81 0.24
CA ALA A 36 -4.03 -13.99 -0.43
C ALA A 36 -4.97 -14.75 0.50
N SER A 37 -5.97 -15.41 -0.07
CA SER A 37 -6.85 -16.30 0.68
C SER A 37 -6.08 -17.53 1.15
N GLU A 38 -6.48 -18.10 2.29
CA GLU A 38 -5.77 -19.25 2.89
C GLU A 38 -5.76 -20.50 1.99
N ASP A 39 -6.73 -20.61 1.09
CA ASP A 39 -6.87 -21.66 0.08
C ASP A 39 -6.16 -21.36 -1.24
N PHE A 40 -5.64 -20.14 -1.42
CA PHE A 40 -4.85 -19.77 -2.58
C PHE A 40 -3.36 -19.95 -2.31
N VAL A 41 -2.71 -20.74 -3.17
CA VAL A 41 -1.25 -20.86 -3.21
C VAL A 41 -0.85 -20.93 -4.67
N ARG A 42 0.16 -20.13 -5.05
CA ARG A 42 0.73 -20.22 -6.39
C ARG A 42 1.39 -21.56 -6.59
N ILE A 43 0.99 -22.26 -7.65
CA ILE A 43 1.47 -23.61 -7.94
C ILE A 43 2.92 -23.53 -8.43
N GLN A 44 3.78 -24.38 -7.88
CA GLN A 44 5.15 -24.57 -8.35
C GLN A 44 5.28 -25.92 -9.07
N ASP A 45 6.13 -25.97 -10.09
CA ASP A 45 6.46 -27.20 -10.80
C ASP A 45 7.46 -28.07 -10.00
N ASP A 46 7.83 -29.22 -10.56
CA ASP A 46 8.79 -30.15 -9.93
C ASP A 46 10.20 -29.53 -9.70
N ASN A 47 10.50 -28.39 -10.33
CA ASN A 47 11.75 -27.65 -10.19
C ASN A 47 11.64 -26.48 -9.19
N GLY A 48 10.45 -26.24 -8.62
CA GLY A 48 10.18 -25.10 -7.74
C GLY A 48 9.94 -23.79 -8.48
N GLU A 49 9.78 -23.82 -9.81
CA GLU A 49 9.42 -22.65 -10.60
C GLU A 49 7.90 -22.43 -10.58
N LEU A 50 7.46 -21.18 -10.51
CA LEU A 50 6.03 -20.86 -10.52
C LEU A 50 5.39 -21.25 -11.86
N VAL A 51 4.34 -22.06 -11.80
CA VAL A 51 3.52 -22.40 -12.98
C VAL A 51 2.83 -21.12 -13.48
N PRO A 52 2.82 -20.86 -14.80
CA PRO A 52 2.18 -19.68 -15.33
C PRO A 52 0.67 -19.65 -15.05
N GLU A 53 0.18 -18.53 -14.54
CA GLU A 53 -1.25 -18.29 -14.31
C GLU A 53 -1.83 -17.49 -15.48
N ILE A 54 -2.92 -17.99 -16.09
CA ILE A 54 -3.56 -17.34 -17.23
C ILE A 54 -4.61 -16.36 -16.72
N CYS A 55 -4.48 -15.08 -17.05
CA CYS A 55 -5.39 -14.06 -16.56
C CYS A 55 -5.97 -13.17 -17.68
N ALA A 56 -7.16 -12.63 -17.42
CA ALA A 56 -7.75 -11.53 -18.17
C ALA A 56 -7.99 -10.35 -17.25
N PHE A 57 -7.73 -9.14 -17.75
CA PHE A 57 -8.10 -7.93 -17.04
C PHE A 57 -9.59 -7.62 -17.20
N LEU A 58 -10.17 -7.12 -16.12
CA LEU A 58 -11.51 -6.56 -16.06
C LEU A 58 -11.40 -5.13 -15.53
N GLU A 59 -12.00 -4.20 -16.26
CA GLU A 59 -12.05 -2.80 -15.85
C GLU A 59 -12.90 -2.65 -14.59
N GLY A 60 -12.32 -2.01 -13.58
CA GLY A 60 -12.99 -1.61 -12.35
C GLY A 60 -13.35 -0.13 -12.34
N HIS A 61 -13.33 0.46 -11.16
CA HIS A 61 -13.67 1.85 -10.95
C HIS A 61 -12.44 2.74 -11.12
N TYR A 62 -12.62 3.81 -11.91
CA TYR A 62 -11.69 4.92 -11.96
C TYR A 62 -12.07 5.98 -10.92
N HIS A 63 -11.09 6.41 -10.13
CA HIS A 63 -11.22 7.48 -9.14
C HIS A 63 -10.52 8.73 -9.64
N ALA A 64 -11.28 9.59 -10.33
CA ALA A 64 -10.77 10.84 -10.89
C ALA A 64 -10.28 11.78 -9.79
N ASP A 65 -9.24 12.55 -10.08
CA ASP A 65 -8.84 13.66 -9.22
C ASP A 65 -9.83 14.81 -9.35
N ALA A 66 -10.16 15.49 -8.24
CA ALA A 66 -11.17 16.55 -8.21
C ALA A 66 -10.85 17.74 -9.15
N MET A 67 -9.56 17.91 -9.48
CA MET A 67 -9.08 18.96 -10.39
C MET A 67 -8.76 18.43 -11.80
N GLU A 68 -8.98 17.15 -12.07
CA GLU A 68 -8.68 16.53 -13.36
C GLU A 68 -9.78 16.83 -14.38
N GLU A 69 -9.36 17.30 -15.56
CA GLU A 69 -10.24 17.42 -16.70
C GLU A 69 -10.39 16.04 -17.37
N ALA A 70 -11.55 15.77 -17.97
CA ALA A 70 -11.83 14.45 -18.56
C ALA A 70 -10.85 14.03 -19.67
N GLU A 71 -10.13 14.97 -20.30
CA GLU A 71 -9.10 14.69 -21.29
C GLU A 71 -7.76 14.24 -20.71
N ASP A 72 -7.52 14.53 -19.42
CA ASP A 72 -6.32 14.15 -18.68
C ASP A 72 -6.49 12.80 -17.96
N ALA A 73 -7.73 12.30 -17.87
CA ALA A 73 -8.06 11.03 -17.22
C ALA A 73 -7.31 9.85 -17.84
N VAL A 74 -6.64 9.07 -16.98
CA VAL A 74 -5.94 7.85 -17.43
C VAL A 74 -6.96 6.75 -17.72
N SER A 75 -6.96 6.29 -18.97
CA SER A 75 -7.80 5.19 -19.40
C SER A 75 -7.34 3.85 -18.84
N PHE A 76 -8.28 2.90 -18.75
CA PHE A 76 -8.00 1.52 -18.37
C PHE A 76 -6.92 0.88 -19.25
N GLU A 77 -6.98 1.10 -20.58
CA GLU A 77 -6.00 0.58 -21.54
C GLU A 77 -4.59 1.05 -21.21
N THR A 78 -4.44 2.32 -20.84
CA THR A 78 -3.14 2.89 -20.45
C THR A 78 -2.60 2.21 -19.19
N VAL A 79 -3.45 1.93 -18.20
CA VAL A 79 -3.05 1.23 -16.97
C VAL A 79 -2.57 -0.18 -17.29
N ILE A 80 -3.34 -0.96 -18.07
CA ILE A 80 -2.97 -2.36 -18.38
C ILE A 80 -1.78 -2.45 -19.34
N GLU A 81 -1.57 -1.47 -20.24
CA GLU A 81 -0.37 -1.40 -21.09
C GLU A 81 0.91 -1.22 -20.26
N ILE A 82 0.81 -0.53 -19.12
CA ILE A 82 1.92 -0.34 -18.18
C ILE A 82 2.06 -1.53 -17.22
N LEU A 83 0.93 -2.05 -16.71
CA LEU A 83 0.93 -3.11 -15.70
C LEU A 83 1.26 -4.49 -16.28
N ALA A 84 0.73 -4.82 -17.46
CA ALA A 84 0.84 -6.16 -18.02
C ALA A 84 2.30 -6.61 -18.26
N PRO A 85 3.19 -5.78 -18.85
CA PRO A 85 4.58 -6.17 -19.04
C PRO A 85 5.31 -6.46 -17.73
N GLU A 86 4.96 -5.77 -16.65
CA GLU A 86 5.55 -5.99 -15.32
C GLU A 86 5.05 -7.30 -14.71
N MET A 87 3.75 -7.56 -14.75
CA MET A 87 3.18 -8.85 -14.32
C MET A 87 3.71 -10.04 -15.12
N MET A 88 3.93 -9.91 -16.43
CA MET A 88 4.50 -10.99 -17.25
C MET A 88 5.90 -11.42 -16.80
N LYS A 89 6.67 -10.56 -16.12
CA LYS A 89 7.97 -10.92 -15.52
C LYS A 89 7.82 -11.86 -14.31
N HIS A 90 6.61 -11.98 -13.77
CA HIS A 90 6.27 -12.75 -12.57
C HIS A 90 5.36 -13.97 -12.86
N ASN A 91 5.51 -14.55 -14.07
CA ASN A 91 4.81 -15.76 -14.53
C ASN A 91 3.28 -15.61 -14.64
N PHE A 92 2.80 -14.41 -15.00
CA PHE A 92 1.41 -14.22 -15.43
C PHE A 92 1.31 -14.20 -16.96
N ILE A 93 0.37 -14.95 -17.53
CA ILE A 93 0.03 -14.92 -18.96
C ILE A 93 -1.23 -14.06 -19.12
N LEU A 94 -1.07 -12.89 -19.73
CA LEU A 94 -2.14 -11.90 -19.83
C LEU A 94 -2.72 -11.80 -21.24
N ASN A 95 -3.75 -10.96 -21.38
CA ASN A 95 -4.44 -10.66 -22.64
C ASN A 95 -5.05 -11.89 -23.32
N GLN A 96 -5.46 -12.88 -22.52
CA GLN A 96 -6.17 -14.06 -23.01
C GLN A 96 -7.68 -13.83 -22.96
N PRO A 97 -8.46 -14.50 -23.83
CA PRO A 97 -9.91 -14.40 -23.81
C PRO A 97 -10.47 -15.10 -22.56
N ALA A 98 -11.56 -14.57 -21.99
CA ALA A 98 -12.08 -14.97 -20.68
C ALA A 98 -12.49 -16.46 -20.57
N GLU A 99 -12.66 -17.16 -21.69
CA GLU A 99 -13.00 -18.59 -21.69
C GLU A 99 -11.85 -19.47 -21.21
N ILE A 100 -10.59 -19.07 -21.42
CA ILE A 100 -9.40 -19.91 -21.16
C ILE A 100 -8.59 -19.47 -19.94
N VAL A 101 -9.00 -18.40 -19.26
CA VAL A 101 -8.27 -17.86 -18.11
C VAL A 101 -8.53 -18.67 -16.83
N ASP A 102 -7.55 -18.68 -15.95
CA ASP A 102 -7.67 -19.17 -14.58
C ASP A 102 -8.25 -18.06 -13.68
N TYR A 103 -7.79 -16.81 -13.89
CA TYR A 103 -8.17 -15.66 -13.07
C TYR A 103 -8.71 -14.48 -13.89
N ILE A 104 -9.69 -13.79 -13.31
CA ILE A 104 -10.14 -12.46 -13.74
C ILE A 104 -9.55 -11.43 -12.79
N LEU A 105 -8.79 -10.47 -13.33
CA LEU A 105 -8.10 -9.42 -12.59
C LEU A 105 -8.91 -8.13 -12.68
N LEU A 106 -9.68 -7.81 -11.65
CA LEU A 106 -10.37 -6.54 -11.53
C LEU A 106 -9.36 -5.46 -11.12
N VAL A 107 -9.23 -4.41 -11.93
CA VAL A 107 -8.31 -3.30 -11.68
C VAL A 107 -9.09 -2.02 -11.38
N ASN A 108 -8.92 -1.45 -10.18
CA ASN A 108 -9.37 -0.10 -9.88
C ASN A 108 -8.13 0.80 -9.73
N TRP A 109 -8.23 2.04 -10.19
CA TRP A 109 -7.10 2.98 -10.16
C TRP A 109 -7.60 4.41 -10.03
N GLY A 110 -6.68 5.32 -9.76
CA GLY A 110 -6.97 6.75 -9.70
C GLY A 110 -6.27 7.40 -8.53
N PHE A 111 -6.90 8.41 -7.95
CA PHE A 111 -6.33 9.24 -6.91
C PHE A 111 -7.13 9.14 -5.61
N THR A 112 -6.43 9.21 -4.48
CA THR A 112 -7.04 9.58 -3.20
C THR A 112 -7.25 11.09 -3.15
N GLU A 113 -8.20 11.52 -2.33
CA GLU A 113 -8.39 12.95 -2.06
C GLU A 113 -7.45 13.40 -0.94
N GLU A 114 -6.90 14.61 -1.05
CA GLU A 114 -6.18 15.20 0.08
C GLU A 114 -7.20 15.53 1.18
N ALA A 115 -6.98 15.01 2.38
CA ALA A 115 -7.83 15.37 3.50
C ALA A 115 -7.57 16.83 3.86
N ASN A 116 -8.61 17.66 3.87
CA ASN A 116 -8.49 19.05 4.27
C ASN A 116 -8.03 19.14 5.74
N ASP A 117 -7.09 20.05 6.03
CA ASP A 117 -6.60 20.33 7.39
C ASP A 117 -7.73 20.64 8.40
N ASP A 118 -8.86 21.18 7.92
CA ASP A 118 -10.05 21.48 8.74
C ASP A 118 -10.86 20.24 9.17
N ALA A 119 -10.52 19.05 8.65
CA ALA A 119 -11.12 17.77 9.02
C ALA A 119 -10.36 17.02 10.13
N PHE A 120 -9.33 17.65 10.72
CA PHE A 120 -8.92 17.34 12.09
C PHE A 120 -9.98 17.89 13.05
N GLU A 121 -11.17 17.29 13.08
CA GLU A 121 -12.00 17.35 14.27
C GLU A 121 -11.20 16.65 15.37
N PHE A 122 -10.43 17.45 16.12
CA PHE A 122 -10.07 17.11 17.47
C PHE A 122 -11.40 16.83 18.18
N LEU A 123 -11.74 15.56 18.37
CA LEU A 123 -12.68 15.19 19.41
C LEU A 123 -12.02 15.61 20.72
N GLU A 124 -12.29 16.84 21.13
CA GLU A 124 -12.05 17.33 22.48
C GLU A 124 -12.76 16.35 23.43
N ASP A 125 -11.95 15.61 24.18
CA ASP A 125 -12.27 14.96 25.46
C ASP A 125 -13.75 14.60 25.68
N GLU A 126 -14.24 13.53 25.05
CA GLU A 126 -15.43 12.85 25.58
C GLU A 126 -15.01 12.02 26.80
N ILE A 127 -15.07 12.65 27.98
CA ILE A 127 -14.98 11.97 29.26
C ILE A 127 -16.25 11.12 29.42
N THR A 128 -16.14 9.82 29.17
CA THR A 128 -17.22 8.87 29.42
C THR A 128 -17.07 8.32 30.82
N ILE A 129 -18.01 8.66 31.70
CA ILE A 129 -18.11 8.06 33.03
C ILE A 129 -18.76 6.69 32.86
N VAL A 130 -18.00 5.62 33.12
CA VAL A 130 -18.49 4.25 33.08
C VAL A 130 -18.67 3.75 34.51
N GLU A 131 -19.82 3.15 34.79
CA GLU A 131 -20.10 2.51 36.09
C GLU A 131 -19.38 1.15 36.13
N GLY A 132 -18.45 0.99 37.07
CA GLY A 132 -17.74 -0.26 37.29
C GLY A 132 -18.64 -1.33 37.89
N ASP A 133 -18.25 -2.59 37.77
CA ASP A 133 -18.99 -3.76 38.30
C ASP A 133 -19.17 -3.75 39.84
N ASP A 134 -18.52 -2.82 40.55
CA ASP A 134 -18.62 -2.59 42.00
C ASP A 134 -19.44 -1.35 42.40
N GLY A 135 -20.04 -0.65 41.42
CA GLY A 135 -20.81 0.57 41.64
C GLY A 135 -19.98 1.83 41.87
N SER A 136 -18.67 1.80 41.61
CA SER A 136 -17.84 3.00 41.53
C SER A 136 -17.89 3.62 40.13
N PHE A 137 -17.77 4.95 40.07
CA PHE A 137 -17.66 5.69 38.80
C PHE A 137 -16.18 5.92 38.52
N GLU A 138 -15.65 5.27 37.48
CA GLU A 138 -14.29 5.53 36.99
C GLU A 138 -14.33 6.54 35.83
N GLU A 139 -13.47 7.54 35.93
CA GLU A 139 -13.19 8.48 34.85
C GLU A 139 -12.28 7.79 33.83
N VAL A 140 -12.87 7.28 32.74
CA VAL A 140 -12.10 6.70 31.64
C VAL A 140 -11.86 7.79 30.62
N SER A 141 -10.66 8.39 30.62
CA SER A 141 -10.20 9.18 29.49
C SER A 141 -10.02 8.24 28.30
N SER A 142 -10.97 8.25 27.36
CA SER A 142 -10.75 7.65 26.06
C SER A 142 -9.74 8.53 25.31
N PHE A 143 -8.45 8.18 25.39
CA PHE A 143 -7.44 8.77 24.53
C PHE A 143 -7.70 8.32 23.08
N SER A 144 -8.65 8.96 22.40
CA SER A 144 -8.79 8.89 20.94
C SER A 144 -7.71 9.78 20.31
N SER A 145 -6.46 9.34 20.37
CA SER A 145 -5.33 10.18 19.98
C SER A 145 -4.96 10.08 18.49
N ASN A 146 -5.85 9.62 17.59
CA ASN A 146 -5.65 9.61 16.13
C ASN A 146 -6.92 9.10 15.40
N SER A 147 -7.96 9.93 15.31
CA SER A 147 -9.15 9.67 14.50
C SER A 147 -8.87 10.03 13.04
N PHE A 148 -9.38 9.24 12.09
CA PHE A 148 -9.37 9.59 10.66
C PHE A 148 -10.23 10.82 10.42
N SER A 149 -9.87 11.61 9.41
CA SER A 149 -10.89 12.38 8.70
C SER A 149 -11.83 11.40 7.96
N ASN A 150 -13.08 11.79 7.66
CA ASN A 150 -13.96 10.93 6.86
C ASN A 150 -13.30 10.56 5.51
N THR A 151 -12.60 11.52 4.90
CA THR A 151 -11.79 11.34 3.69
C THR A 151 -10.67 10.33 3.90
N GLY A 152 -9.91 10.43 5.00
CA GLY A 152 -8.84 9.50 5.35
C GLY A 152 -9.34 8.06 5.52
N ALA A 153 -10.52 7.87 6.10
CA ALA A 153 -11.13 6.54 6.23
C ALA A 153 -11.54 5.93 4.87
N GLU A 154 -11.95 6.76 3.90
CA GLU A 154 -12.25 6.32 2.53
C GLU A 154 -10.96 6.02 1.75
N ASN A 155 -9.98 6.91 1.81
CA ASN A 155 -8.66 6.74 1.22
C ASN A 155 -7.99 5.45 1.72
N ALA A 156 -8.09 5.16 3.01
CA ALA A 156 -7.54 3.95 3.61
C ALA A 156 -8.08 2.65 2.98
N LYS A 157 -9.33 2.65 2.52
CA LYS A 157 -9.93 1.51 1.80
C LYS A 157 -9.34 1.37 0.40
N LEU A 158 -9.05 2.49 -0.27
CA LEU A 158 -8.49 2.51 -1.62
C LEU A 158 -7.03 2.04 -1.66
N ILE A 159 -6.24 2.39 -0.63
CA ILE A 159 -4.80 2.10 -0.57
C ILE A 159 -4.42 0.90 0.30
N GLY A 160 -5.40 0.17 0.84
CA GLY A 160 -5.15 -1.02 1.67
C GLY A 160 -4.62 -0.72 3.08
N ALA A 161 -4.79 0.51 3.59
CA ALA A 161 -4.32 0.91 4.92
C ALA A 161 -5.28 0.52 6.06
N THR A 162 -6.44 -0.10 5.78
CA THR A 162 -7.47 -0.46 6.77
C THR A 162 -6.96 -1.26 7.97
N LYS A 163 -5.89 -2.04 7.79
CA LYS A 163 -5.22 -2.82 8.85
C LYS A 163 -4.55 -2.00 9.93
N MET A 164 -4.33 -0.70 9.74
CA MET A 164 -3.80 0.19 10.78
C MET A 164 -4.64 0.21 12.07
N SER A 165 -5.94 -0.10 11.97
CA SER A 165 -6.84 -0.28 13.12
C SER A 165 -6.42 -1.44 14.04
N GLN A 166 -5.64 -2.39 13.53
CA GLN A 166 -5.13 -3.55 14.26
C GLN A 166 -3.75 -3.29 14.89
N LEU A 167 -3.13 -2.14 14.61
CA LEU A 167 -1.80 -1.78 15.09
C LEU A 167 -1.87 -0.97 16.38
N TYR A 168 -0.81 -1.03 17.19
CA TYR A 168 -0.69 -0.20 18.40
C TYR A 168 -0.79 1.30 18.04
N PRO A 169 -1.59 2.10 18.77
CA PRO A 169 -1.87 3.51 18.46
C PRO A 169 -0.64 4.39 18.19
N TYR A 170 0.45 4.12 18.90
CA TYR A 170 1.69 4.89 18.84
C TYR A 170 2.80 4.20 18.03
N SER A 171 2.50 3.11 17.32
CA SER A 171 3.49 2.50 16.43
C SER A 171 3.79 3.42 15.25
N LEU A 172 5.06 3.55 14.89
CA LEU A 172 5.51 4.32 13.72
C LEU A 172 4.77 3.86 12.46
N LYS A 173 4.55 2.55 12.33
CA LYS A 173 3.82 1.96 11.20
C LYS A 173 2.38 2.49 11.10
N ARG A 174 1.67 2.57 12.22
CA ARG A 174 0.31 3.14 12.24
C ARG A 174 0.34 4.62 11.87
N GLN A 175 1.32 5.39 12.36
CA GLN A 175 1.48 6.80 12.01
C GLN A 175 1.73 7.00 10.51
N LEU A 176 2.58 6.18 9.90
CA LEU A 176 2.84 6.24 8.47
C LEU A 176 1.61 5.84 7.63
N LEU A 177 0.83 4.86 8.07
CA LEU A 177 -0.43 4.48 7.40
C LEU A 177 -1.51 5.56 7.53
N LEU A 178 -1.56 6.25 8.67
CA LEU A 178 -2.40 7.43 8.85
C LEU A 178 -2.00 8.55 7.90
N GLU A 179 -0.72 8.92 7.89
CA GLU A 179 -0.19 9.94 6.98
C GLU A 179 -0.50 9.59 5.52
N ALA A 180 -0.26 8.34 5.10
CA ALA A 180 -0.59 7.89 3.76
C ALA A 180 -2.10 7.93 3.45
N ALA A 181 -2.97 7.78 4.44
CA ALA A 181 -4.42 7.88 4.24
C ALA A 181 -4.90 9.33 4.13
N GLU A 182 -4.21 10.29 4.74
CA GLU A 182 -4.57 11.72 4.66
C GLU A 182 -3.93 12.41 3.43
N GLU A 183 -2.83 11.87 2.90
CA GLU A 183 -2.17 12.39 1.70
C GLU A 183 -2.91 12.07 0.39
N LYS A 184 -2.74 12.96 -0.59
CA LYS A 184 -3.05 12.67 -2.00
C LYS A 184 -2.06 11.68 -2.59
N ARG A 185 -2.58 10.57 -3.11
CA ARG A 185 -1.82 9.45 -3.65
C ARG A 185 -2.45 8.95 -4.93
N LEU A 186 -1.61 8.60 -5.89
CA LEU A 186 -2.03 7.78 -7.02
C LEU A 186 -2.04 6.33 -6.54
N PHE A 187 -3.09 5.57 -6.85
CA PHE A 187 -3.18 4.16 -6.49
C PHE A 187 -3.59 3.28 -7.67
N VAL A 188 -3.18 2.02 -7.57
CA VAL A 188 -3.67 0.91 -8.41
C VAL A 188 -3.93 -0.26 -7.47
N ASN A 189 -5.12 -0.83 -7.55
CA ASN A 189 -5.44 -2.07 -6.87
C ASN A 189 -5.78 -3.16 -7.90
N VAL A 190 -5.37 -4.38 -7.61
CA VAL A 190 -5.65 -5.54 -8.45
C VAL A 190 -6.25 -6.61 -7.57
N THR A 191 -7.46 -7.03 -7.92
CA THR A 191 -8.18 -8.10 -7.23
C THR A 191 -8.34 -9.27 -8.18
N ALA A 192 -7.84 -10.44 -7.80
CA ALA A 192 -7.99 -11.64 -8.58
C ALA A 192 -9.15 -12.49 -8.10
N PHE A 193 -10.00 -12.88 -9.03
CA PHE A 193 -11.06 -13.84 -8.82
C PHE A 193 -10.81 -15.07 -9.68
N GLU A 194 -10.86 -16.25 -9.07
CA GLU A 194 -10.85 -17.49 -9.81
C GLU A 194 -12.09 -17.60 -10.72
N LYS A 195 -11.87 -17.90 -12.00
CA LYS A 195 -12.97 -18.02 -12.97
C LYS A 195 -13.97 -19.10 -12.55
N GLU A 196 -13.49 -20.24 -12.04
CA GLU A 196 -14.36 -21.32 -11.58
C GLU A 196 -15.29 -20.86 -10.46
N HIS A 197 -14.76 -20.09 -9.50
CA HIS A 197 -15.58 -19.51 -8.44
C HIS A 197 -16.64 -18.57 -9.02
N LEU A 198 -16.28 -17.65 -9.92
CA LEU A 198 -17.24 -16.72 -10.54
C LEU A 198 -18.38 -17.42 -11.29
N MET A 199 -18.08 -18.54 -11.97
CA MET A 199 -19.04 -19.25 -12.80
C MET A 199 -19.99 -20.16 -12.01
N ASN A 200 -19.53 -20.69 -10.87
CA ASN A 200 -20.27 -21.70 -10.11
C ASN A 200 -20.91 -21.15 -8.82
N LYS A 201 -20.59 -19.92 -8.45
CA LYS A 201 -21.10 -19.23 -7.27
C LYS A 201 -22.63 -19.03 -7.34
N LEU A 202 -23.29 -19.18 -6.20
CA LEU A 202 -24.72 -18.83 -6.06
C LEU A 202 -24.90 -17.31 -5.92
N GLU A 203 -26.02 -16.77 -6.41
CA GLU A 203 -26.33 -15.33 -6.32
C GLU A 203 -26.27 -14.77 -4.88
N SER A 204 -26.62 -15.60 -3.89
CA SER A 204 -26.59 -15.25 -2.46
C SER A 204 -25.20 -15.27 -1.82
N GLU A 205 -24.20 -15.84 -2.48
CA GLU A 205 -22.85 -15.92 -1.93
C GLU A 205 -22.12 -14.58 -2.12
N ALA A 206 -21.15 -14.29 -1.26
CA ALA A 206 -20.25 -13.14 -1.47
C ALA A 206 -19.19 -13.50 -2.52
N LEU A 207 -18.72 -12.53 -3.30
CA LEU A 207 -17.54 -12.75 -4.14
C LEU A 207 -16.32 -12.90 -3.24
N LYS A 208 -15.56 -13.97 -3.44
CA LYS A 208 -14.32 -14.20 -2.70
C LYS A 208 -13.12 -14.01 -3.62
N PRO A 209 -12.26 -13.01 -3.36
CA PRO A 209 -11.01 -12.88 -4.08
C PRO A 209 -10.03 -13.98 -3.66
N SER A 210 -9.27 -14.49 -4.61
CA SER A 210 -8.14 -15.39 -4.36
C SER A 210 -6.95 -14.61 -3.81
N TRP A 211 -6.74 -13.39 -4.32
CA TRP A 211 -5.79 -12.44 -3.75
C TRP A 211 -6.18 -11.01 -4.12
N ILE A 212 -5.66 -10.06 -3.33
CA ILE A 212 -5.83 -8.62 -3.55
C ILE A 212 -4.46 -7.97 -3.33
N THR A 213 -4.10 -7.05 -4.21
CA THR A 213 -2.91 -6.24 -3.99
C THR A 213 -3.19 -4.76 -4.20
N PHE A 214 -2.80 -3.96 -3.22
CA PHE A 214 -2.97 -2.52 -3.15
C PHE A 214 -1.61 -1.84 -3.27
N PHE A 215 -1.56 -0.83 -4.13
CA PHE A 215 -0.39 -0.01 -4.34
C PHE A 215 -0.74 1.46 -4.35
N SER A 216 0.05 2.28 -3.68
CA SER A 216 -0.09 3.73 -3.81
C SER A 216 1.22 4.47 -3.63
N ILE A 217 1.36 5.61 -4.28
CA ILE A 217 2.53 6.50 -4.20
C ILE A 217 2.04 7.93 -3.92
N PRO A 218 2.74 8.72 -3.07
CA PRO A 218 2.43 10.14 -2.92
C PRO A 218 2.44 10.82 -4.29
N PHE A 219 1.40 11.62 -4.58
CA PHE A 219 1.25 12.25 -5.89
C PHE A 219 1.54 13.75 -5.81
N TYR A 220 2.81 14.09 -5.61
CA TYR A 220 3.27 15.48 -5.52
C TYR A 220 4.45 15.73 -6.48
N GLY A 221 4.20 16.47 -7.55
CA GLY A 221 5.25 16.87 -8.49
C GLY A 221 5.86 15.73 -9.31
N ILE A 222 5.19 14.58 -9.39
CA ILE A 222 5.53 13.45 -10.26
C ILE A 222 4.53 13.37 -11.42
N ALA A 223 4.98 13.01 -12.62
CA ALA A 223 4.07 12.78 -13.74
C ALA A 223 3.25 11.50 -13.53
N GLN A 224 1.97 11.51 -13.87
CA GLN A 224 1.07 10.37 -13.68
C GLN A 224 1.58 9.07 -14.33
N ALA A 225 2.06 9.15 -15.58
CA ALA A 225 2.63 7.99 -16.27
C ALA A 225 3.92 7.45 -15.60
N GLU A 226 4.70 8.31 -14.96
CA GLU A 226 5.89 7.91 -14.20
C GLU A 226 5.49 7.21 -12.90
N ALA A 227 4.52 7.77 -12.17
CA ALA A 227 3.97 7.21 -10.96
C ALA A 227 3.31 5.84 -11.20
N LEU A 228 2.52 5.70 -12.28
CA LEU A 228 1.93 4.42 -12.71
C LEU A 228 3.00 3.37 -13.01
N ARG A 229 4.08 3.76 -13.71
CA ARG A 229 5.18 2.84 -14.00
C ARG A 229 5.89 2.38 -12.72
N ALA A 230 6.16 3.30 -11.81
CA ALA A 230 6.80 2.98 -10.54
C ALA A 230 5.94 2.02 -9.69
N ILE A 231 4.64 2.28 -9.61
CA ILE A 231 3.68 1.40 -8.92
C ILE A 231 3.63 0.02 -9.59
N SER A 232 3.51 -0.06 -10.90
CA SER A 232 3.39 -1.34 -11.62
C SER A 232 4.65 -2.20 -11.53
N GLU A 233 5.84 -1.58 -11.63
CA GLU A 233 7.12 -2.28 -11.50
C GLU A 233 7.32 -2.86 -10.09
N MET A 234 6.98 -2.08 -9.06
CA MET A 234 7.07 -2.55 -7.69
C MET A 234 5.99 -3.58 -7.41
N GLY A 235 4.78 -3.30 -7.87
CA GLY A 235 3.62 -4.00 -7.40
C GLY A 235 3.43 -5.38 -7.97
N SER A 236 3.80 -5.58 -9.23
CA SER A 236 3.76 -6.90 -9.86
C SER A 236 4.51 -7.99 -9.09
N ARG A 237 5.50 -7.63 -8.26
CA ARG A 237 6.31 -8.54 -7.44
C ARG A 237 5.58 -9.17 -6.27
N PHE A 238 4.52 -8.53 -5.78
CA PHE A 238 3.77 -8.98 -4.60
C PHE A 238 2.42 -9.60 -4.96
N MET A 239 2.05 -9.56 -6.24
CA MET A 239 0.78 -10.11 -6.73
C MET A 239 0.76 -11.62 -6.59
N GLY A 240 -0.31 -12.14 -5.95
CA GLY A 240 -0.44 -13.56 -5.65
C GLY A 240 0.46 -14.04 -4.50
N ASP A 241 1.14 -13.15 -3.77
CA ASP A 241 1.85 -13.51 -2.54
C ASP A 241 1.12 -12.94 -1.32
N ASP A 242 1.07 -13.71 -0.23
CA ASP A 242 0.54 -13.21 1.03
C ASP A 242 1.56 -12.30 1.71
N TRP A 243 1.47 -11.01 1.43
CA TRP A 243 2.24 -9.96 2.09
C TRP A 243 1.38 -9.25 3.13
N ASN A 244 0.96 -10.03 4.14
CA ASN A 244 -0.13 -9.72 5.07
C ASN A 244 0.06 -8.47 5.96
N ASN A 245 1.17 -7.74 5.77
CA ASN A 245 1.59 -6.57 6.52
C ASN A 245 1.86 -5.39 5.56
N PRO A 246 1.10 -4.29 5.60
CA PRO A 246 1.34 -3.13 4.74
C PRO A 246 2.76 -2.58 4.91
N SER A 247 3.49 -2.34 3.83
CA SER A 247 4.90 -1.94 3.88
C SER A 247 5.16 -0.72 3.00
N PHE A 248 6.10 0.11 3.43
CA PHE A 248 6.60 1.24 2.65
C PHE A 248 7.92 0.85 1.98
N ILE A 249 8.01 1.09 0.68
CA ILE A 249 9.18 0.82 -0.15
C ILE A 249 9.58 2.11 -0.83
N ASP A 250 10.85 2.50 -0.72
CA ASP A 250 11.36 3.66 -1.45
C ASP A 250 11.63 3.26 -2.90
N TYR A 251 10.91 3.86 -3.86
CA TYR A 251 11.11 3.53 -5.28
C TYR A 251 12.48 3.99 -5.81
N ASN A 252 13.13 4.96 -5.17
CA ASN A 252 14.48 5.40 -5.54
C ASN A 252 15.55 4.44 -5.03
N ASP A 253 15.23 3.62 -4.03
CA ASP A 253 16.11 2.56 -3.56
C ASP A 253 16.06 1.38 -4.54
N LYS A 254 17.08 1.28 -5.39
CA LYS A 254 17.24 0.16 -6.34
C LYS A 254 17.48 -1.18 -5.67
N GLN A 255 17.70 -1.21 -4.36
CA GLN A 255 17.75 -2.45 -3.57
C GLN A 255 16.37 -2.88 -3.08
N TYR A 256 15.34 -2.03 -3.27
CA TYR A 256 13.96 -2.28 -2.87
C TYR A 256 13.85 -2.64 -1.40
N SER A 257 14.70 -2.04 -0.56
CA SER A 257 14.62 -2.24 0.87
C SER A 257 13.25 -1.70 1.31
N THR A 258 12.48 -2.54 1.98
CA THR A 258 11.40 -2.01 2.82
C THR A 258 12.07 -1.04 3.80
N THR A 259 11.45 0.12 4.04
CA THR A 259 11.96 1.00 5.09
C THR A 259 11.98 0.16 6.37
N PRO A 260 13.11 0.10 7.11
CA PRO A 260 13.17 -0.72 8.31
C PRO A 260 11.97 -0.40 9.20
N GLU A 261 11.37 -1.43 9.80
CA GLU A 261 10.33 -1.33 10.84
C GLU A 261 10.88 -0.71 12.14
N ALA A 262 11.78 0.27 12.02
CA ALA A 262 12.58 0.86 13.07
C ALA A 262 11.72 1.77 13.95
N LEU A 263 10.93 1.11 14.80
CA LEU A 263 10.80 1.36 16.23
C LEU A 263 10.20 0.15 16.96
N GLU A 264 10.29 -1.08 16.43
CA GLU A 264 10.30 -2.25 17.30
C GLU A 264 11.60 -2.19 18.13
N TYR A 265 11.45 -2.18 19.46
CA TYR A 265 12.48 -2.02 20.50
C TYR A 265 12.96 -0.59 20.81
N LEU A 266 12.08 0.23 21.39
CA LEU A 266 12.49 0.97 22.59
C LEU A 266 11.83 0.28 23.80
N GLY A 267 12.68 -0.27 24.66
CA GLY A 267 12.34 -1.32 25.61
C GLY A 267 11.29 -0.95 26.65
N VAL A 268 10.42 -1.92 26.92
CA VAL A 268 9.96 -2.17 28.28
C VAL A 268 10.94 -3.19 28.84
N GLU A 269 11.93 -2.73 29.60
CA GLU A 269 12.54 -3.59 30.61
C GLU A 269 11.42 -3.85 31.63
N GLU A 270 11.00 -5.10 31.76
CA GLU A 270 10.24 -5.56 32.92
C GLU A 270 11.16 -5.46 34.15
N ASP A 271 10.76 -4.64 35.12
CA ASP A 271 11.14 -4.81 36.53
C ASP A 271 10.03 -5.58 37.27
#